data_AF-A0A2V5WER4-F1
#
_entry.id   AF-A0A2V5WER4-F1
#
_cell.length_a   1.000
_cell.length_b   1.000
_cell.length_c   1.000
_cell.angle_alpha   90.00
_cell.angle_beta   90.00
_cell.angle_gamma   90.00
#
_symmetry.space_group_name_H-M   'P 1'
#
loop_
_entity.id
_entity.type
_entity.pdbx_description
1 polymer ?
#
loop_
_entity_poly.entity_id
_entity_poly.type
_entity_poly.pdbx_seq_one_letter_code
_entity_poly.pdbx_strand_id
1 'polypeptide(L)'
;MKKRILILTASFGEGHNSAARGVRDGLVRVAPEGTEVELRDLFAEAYGPANELVRRGYLGLVNFVPRAWGAVYGWLDRKTDFDNEF
;
A
#
# COMPACT_ATOMS: atom_id res chain seq x y z
N MET A 1 3.53 23.36 -22.73
CA MET A 1 2.88 22.04 -22.64
C MET A 1 3.03 21.54 -21.20
N LYS A 2 1.96 21.14 -20.51
CA LYS A 2 2.04 20.67 -19.12
C LYS A 2 2.55 19.23 -19.09
N LYS A 3 3.43 18.90 -18.14
CA LYS A 3 3.89 17.52 -17.90
C LYS A 3 2.82 16.78 -17.11
N ARG A 4 2.41 15.60 -17.58
CA ARG A 4 1.38 14.78 -16.94
C ARG A 4 2.05 13.66 -16.16
N ILE A 5 1.70 13.51 -14.89
CA ILE A 5 2.26 12.52 -13.97
C ILE A 5 1.12 11.70 -13.39
N LEU A 6 1.17 10.39 -13.60
CA LEU A 6 0.24 9.44 -12.99
C LEU A 6 0.94 8.75 -11.81
N ILE A 7 0.36 8.87 -10.63
CA ILE A 7 0.78 8.15 -9.43
C ILE A 7 -0.20 7.02 -9.19
N LEU A 8 0.29 5.79 -9.33
CA LEU A 8 -0.45 4.57 -9.04
C LEU A 8 -0.11 4.12 -7.62
N THR A 9 -1.14 3.98 -6.78
CA THR A 9 -1.03 3.34 -5.48
C THR A 9 -1.79 2.02 -5.48
N ALA A 10 -1.34 1.10 -4.64
CA ALA A 10 -1.91 -0.23 -4.53
C ALA A 10 -1.77 -0.65 -3.06
N SER A 11 -2.68 -0.17 -2.20
CA SER A 11 -2.53 -0.39 -0.77
C SER A 11 -3.76 -0.89 -0.05
N PHE A 12 -3.53 -1.92 0.76
CA PHE A 12 -4.45 -2.41 1.79
C PHE A 12 -4.42 -1.57 3.08
N GLY A 13 -3.70 -0.45 3.13
CA GLY A 13 -3.60 0.42 4.31
C GLY A 13 -3.27 1.87 3.95
N GLU A 14 -3.36 2.78 4.92
CA GLU A 14 -3.20 4.22 4.67
C GLU A 14 -1.76 4.68 4.40
N GLY A 15 -0.75 3.86 4.73
CA GLY A 15 0.67 4.25 4.66
C GLY A 15 1.11 4.71 3.26
N HIS A 16 1.00 3.85 2.25
CA HIS A 16 1.41 4.23 0.89
C HIS A 16 0.45 5.26 0.26
N ASN A 17 -0.85 5.20 0.57
CA ASN A 17 -1.82 6.20 0.10
C ASN A 17 -1.51 7.60 0.68
N SER A 18 -0.99 7.67 1.90
CA SER A 18 -0.54 8.92 2.53
C SER A 18 0.76 9.42 1.90
N ALA A 19 1.74 8.53 1.67
CA ALA A 19 2.97 8.88 0.98
C ALA A 19 2.71 9.41 -0.44
N ALA A 20 1.84 8.74 -1.20
CA ALA A 20 1.47 9.15 -2.55
C ALA A 20 0.77 10.51 -2.58
N ARG A 21 -0.10 10.80 -1.61
CA ARG A 21 -0.70 12.13 -1.42
C ARG A 21 0.36 13.19 -1.11
N GLY A 22 1.31 12.89 -0.24
CA GLY A 22 2.43 13.80 0.07
C GLY A 22 3.27 14.14 -1.17
N VAL A 23 3.58 13.15 -2.01
CA VAL A 23 4.32 13.38 -3.27
C VAL A 23 3.51 14.26 -4.22
N ARG A 24 2.22 13.95 -4.44
CA ARG A 24 1.33 14.78 -5.26
C ARG A 24 1.30 16.22 -4.79
N ASP A 25 1.09 16.44 -3.49
CA ASP A 25 0.96 17.78 -2.91
C ASP A 25 2.28 18.55 -2.98
N GLY A 26 3.42 17.85 -2.82
CA GLY A 26 4.75 18.39 -3.07
C GLY A 26 4.95 18.83 -4.52
N LEU A 27 4.54 18.01 -5.49
CA LEU A 27 4.61 18.34 -6.91
C LEU A 27 3.77 19.57 -7.27
N VAL A 28 2.56 19.66 -6.74
CA VAL A 28 1.69 20.84 -6.89
C VAL A 28 2.36 22.09 -6.33
N ARG A 29 3.09 21.98 -5.22
CA ARG A 29 3.78 23.11 -4.58
C ARG A 29 5.00 23.59 -5.38
N VAL A 30 5.81 22.68 -5.90
CA VAL A 30 7.08 23.03 -6.56
C VAL A 30 6.93 23.35 -8.05
N ALA A 31 5.86 22.89 -8.70
CA ALA A 31 5.63 23.08 -10.14
C ALA A 31 4.14 23.31 -10.50
N PRO A 32 3.47 24.34 -9.93
CA PRO A 32 2.02 24.54 -10.03
C PRO A 32 1.51 24.74 -11.47
N GLU A 33 2.28 25.42 -12.32
CA GLU A 33 1.84 25.75 -13.69
C GLU A 33 2.33 24.74 -14.73
N GLY A 34 3.32 23.91 -14.37
CA GLY A 34 4.02 23.03 -15.30
C GLY A 34 3.62 21.56 -15.21
N THR A 35 2.82 21.17 -14.22
CA THR A 35 2.55 19.76 -13.93
C THR A 35 1.07 19.50 -13.62
N GLU A 36 0.54 18.43 -14.20
CA GLU A 36 -0.77 17.85 -13.88
C GLU A 36 -0.51 16.48 -13.24
N VAL A 37 -1.00 16.28 -12.01
CA VAL A 37 -0.79 15.03 -11.27
C VAL A 37 -2.11 14.34 -11.00
N GLU A 38 -2.20 13.08 -11.41
CA GLU A 38 -3.35 12.21 -11.13
C GLU A 38 -2.92 11.11 -10.15
N LEU A 39 -3.75 10.82 -9.15
CA LEU A 39 -3.54 9.76 -8.17
C LEU A 39 -4.65 8.74 -8.31
N ARG A 40 -4.29 7.47 -8.54
CA ARG A 40 -5.24 6.36 -8.73
C ARG A 40 -4.88 5.18 -7.83
N ASP A 41 -5.86 4.60 -7.16
CA ASP A 41 -5.69 3.41 -6.33
C ASP A 41 -6.21 2.20 -7.10
N LEU A 42 -5.28 1.40 -7.64
CA LEU A 42 -5.61 0.28 -8.52
C LEU A 42 -6.47 -0.77 -7.82
N PHE A 43 -6.25 -1.02 -6.53
CA PHE A 43 -7.04 -2.02 -5.81
C PHE A 43 -8.45 -1.52 -5.49
N ALA A 44 -8.57 -0.25 -5.10
CA ALA A 44 -9.88 0.35 -4.89
C ALA A 44 -10.68 0.41 -6.21
N GLU A 45 -10.03 0.73 -7.32
CA GLU A 45 -10.68 0.85 -8.63
C GLU A 45 -11.05 -0.50 -9.24
N ALA A 46 -10.20 -1.52 -9.12
CA ALA A 46 -10.44 -2.83 -9.71
C ALA A 46 -11.40 -3.69 -8.87
N TYR A 47 -11.36 -3.57 -7.55
CA TYR A 47 -12.05 -4.50 -6.64
C TYR A 47 -13.10 -3.84 -5.73
N GLY A 48 -13.20 -2.51 -5.72
CA GLY A 48 -14.30 -1.76 -5.11
C GLY A 48 -14.63 -2.20 -3.67
N PRO A 49 -15.91 -2.53 -3.35
CA PRO A 49 -16.32 -2.93 -2.00
C PRO A 49 -15.63 -4.19 -1.46
N ALA A 50 -15.20 -5.10 -2.34
CA ALA A 50 -14.49 -6.30 -1.91
C ALA A 50 -13.09 -5.97 -1.37
N ASN A 51 -12.40 -4.97 -1.95
CA ASN A 51 -11.14 -4.47 -1.43
C ASN A 51 -11.30 -3.90 -0.01
N GLU A 52 -12.37 -3.14 0.24
CA GLU A 52 -12.65 -2.56 1.55
C GLU A 52 -12.84 -3.66 2.62
N LEU A 53 -13.58 -4.72 2.29
CA LEU A 53 -13.82 -5.84 3.20
C LEU A 53 -12.52 -6.60 3.52
N VAL A 54 -11.73 -6.92 2.49
CA VAL A 54 -10.43 -7.59 2.67
C VAL A 54 -9.46 -6.72 3.46
N ARG A 55 -9.38 -5.42 3.13
CA ARG A 55 -8.57 -4.44 3.86
C ARG A 55 -8.96 -4.39 5.35
N ARG A 56 -10.26 -4.29 5.66
CA ARG A 56 -10.73 -4.26 7.06
C ARG A 56 -10.43 -5.57 7.77
N GLY A 57 -10.64 -6.71 7.12
CA GLY A 57 -10.31 -8.02 7.67
C GLY A 57 -8.82 -8.17 7.97
N TYR A 58 -7.96 -7.78 7.03
CA TYR A 58 -6.51 -7.80 7.19
C TYR A 58 -6.05 -6.88 8.33
N LEU A 59 -6.49 -5.61 8.33
CA LEU A 59 -6.13 -4.66 9.38
C LEU A 59 -6.66 -5.09 10.74
N GLY A 60 -7.86 -5.68 10.80
CA GLY A 60 -8.43 -6.25 12.02
C GLY A 60 -7.55 -7.39 12.55
N LEU A 61 -7.19 -8.34 11.70
CA LEU A 61 -6.33 -9.47 12.07
C LEU A 61 -4.95 -9.02 12.56
N VAL A 62 -4.33 -8.07 11.85
CA VAL A 62 -3.02 -7.51 12.23
C VAL A 62 -3.08 -6.79 13.56
N ASN A 63 -4.08 -5.95 13.77
CA ASN A 63 -4.18 -5.15 14.99
C ASN A 63 -4.61 -5.95 16.23
N PHE A 64 -5.42 -7.01 16.07
CA PHE A 64 -6.00 -7.73 17.22
C PHE A 64 -5.21 -8.96 17.67
N VAL A 65 -4.28 -9.50 16.88
CA VAL A 65 -3.61 -10.76 17.24
C VAL A 65 -2.07 -10.69 17.23
N PRO A 66 -1.44 -9.85 18.09
CA PRO A 66 0.02 -9.79 18.22
C PRO A 66 0.65 -11.16 18.55
N ARG A 67 -0.06 -12.00 19.32
CA ARG A 67 0.40 -13.35 19.68
C ARG A 67 0.35 -14.33 18.52
N ALA A 68 -0.56 -14.18 17.55
CA ALA A 68 -0.58 -15.02 16.36
C ALA A 68 0.60 -14.68 15.45
N TRP A 69 0.94 -13.39 15.33
CA TRP A 69 2.17 -12.98 14.64
C TRP A 69 3.41 -13.56 15.31
N GLY A 70 3.50 -13.53 16.64
CA GLY A 70 4.61 -14.17 17.36
C GLY A 70 4.74 -15.68 17.08
N ALA A 71 3.62 -16.39 16.94
CA ALA A 71 3.63 -17.81 16.58
C ALA A 71 4.06 -18.05 15.12
N VAL A 72 3.60 -17.21 14.19
CA VAL A 72 3.99 -17.26 12.76
C VAL A 72 5.48 -16.95 12.59
N TYR A 73 5.97 -15.87 13.20
CA TYR A 73 7.39 -15.52 13.16
C TYR A 73 8.24 -16.59 13.85
N GLY A 74 7.83 -17.10 15.00
CA GLY A 74 8.53 -18.21 15.64
C GLY A 74 8.53 -19.50 14.80
N TRP A 75 7.53 -19.75 13.95
CA TRP A 75 7.55 -20.85 12.99
C TRP A 75 8.50 -20.58 11.81
N LEU A 76 8.49 -19.36 11.25
CA LEU A 76 9.41 -18.94 10.20
C LEU A 76 10.87 -18.99 10.65
N ASP A 77 11.19 -18.51 11.86
CA ASP A 77 12.54 -18.54 12.41
C ASP A 77 13.05 -19.98 12.66
N ARG A 78 12.13 -20.94 12.84
CA ARG A 78 12.47 -22.36 12.96
C ARG A 78 12.66 -23.06 11.61
N LYS A 79 12.30 -22.41 10.50
CA LYS A 79 12.65 -22.89 9.17
C LYS A 79 14.09 -22.48 8.88
N THR A 80 15.00 -23.45 8.86
CA THR A 80 16.42 -23.27 8.54
C THR A 80 16.77 -23.66 7.11
N ASP A 81 15.78 -24.00 6.29
CA ASP A 81 15.96 -24.43 4.90
C ASP A 81 15.39 -23.36 3.97
N PHE A 82 16.21 -22.38 3.63
CA PHE A 82 15.91 -21.30 2.67
C PHE A 82 16.55 -21.57 1.29
N ASP A 83 17.23 -22.70 1.11
CA ASP A 83 18.15 -22.92 -0.02
C ASP A 83 17.57 -23.74 -1.18
N ASN A 84 16.27 -24.06 -1.20
CA ASN A 84 15.73 -25.01 -2.18
C ASN A 84 14.54 -24.51 -3.02
N GLU A 85 14.42 -23.22 -3.33
CA GLU A 85 13.51 -22.75 -4.40
C GLU A 85 13.75 -21.26 -4.74
N PHE A 86 14.72 -21.00 -5.63
CA PHE A 86 14.76 -19.82 -6.51
C PHE A 86 15.11 -20.27 -7.93
#